data_AF-A0A8H7S0M4-F1
#
_entry.id   AF-A0A8H7S0M4-F1
#
_cell.length_a   1.000
_cell.length_b   1.000
_cell.length_c   1.000
_cell.angle_alpha   90.00
_cell.angle_beta   90.00
_cell.angle_gamma   90.00
#
_symmetry.space_group_name_H-M   'P 1'
#
loop_
_entity.id
_entity.type
_entity.pdbx_description
1 polymer ?
#
loop_
_entity_poly.entity_id
_entity_poly.type
_entity_poly.pdbx_seq_one_letter_code
_entity_poly.pdbx_strand_id
1 'polypeptide(L)'
;MPPNKKLKLTYGQAACAYFAVEPTPENRKLCIEKLSMYKDSTLVYTDDPEDALVMSNVKVNCRPLTYKKYLPDALAADYDHDETNAATVAAATTTTIVKDTNEQLSNKTLSNAAFLELMNTVFLPVDPGNDELYTKSNLSFTNIMEKLKRYVPEEIKSPQVLGTWCKNKRANLMTTPSQVVVSDTPGLKKERKRILYMLNENYHEIVADNIQQYISNYSKELQTFRSNGYTVIGYIRKSRPRAKEAEDNRVRLLHLMAQRLRERSHVEKIFVSPQSNSKETLTERDMSRPNIMNKVTGVDGTMQDLVKYVRSQTKICMVVLDYAGLSTDEEDIKKFLCKLIKGLFSEYSSIKKLVVDLIPTTSKVTIYDTTTLLSDPTNLNVFNCRSATVKRSL
;
A
#
# COMPACT_ATOMS: atom_id res chain seq x y z
N MET A 1 -6.46 12.06 20.79
CA MET A 1 -5.97 12.92 19.70
C MET A 1 -6.55 12.39 18.40
N PRO A 2 -7.22 13.22 17.58
CA PRO A 2 -7.57 12.80 16.23
C PRO A 2 -6.29 12.46 15.45
N PRO A 3 -6.31 11.44 14.57
CA PRO A 3 -5.17 11.15 13.72
C PRO A 3 -4.80 12.40 12.92
N ASN A 4 -3.51 12.75 12.91
CA ASN A 4 -2.97 13.91 12.21
C ASN A 4 -3.55 13.97 10.79
N LYS A 5 -4.14 15.12 10.44
CA LYS A 5 -4.61 15.42 9.08
C LYS A 5 -3.41 15.26 8.15
N LYS A 6 -3.55 14.48 7.07
CA LYS A 6 -2.57 14.42 5.99
C LYS A 6 -3.19 15.10 4.78
N LEU A 7 -2.75 16.30 4.48
CA LEU A 7 -3.20 17.08 3.33
C LEU A 7 -2.66 16.41 2.07
N LYS A 8 -3.52 16.07 1.11
CA LYS A 8 -3.05 15.56 -0.19
C LYS A 8 -2.89 16.75 -1.12
N LEU A 9 -1.66 17.16 -1.41
CA LEU A 9 -1.36 18.26 -2.33
C LEU A 9 -1.57 17.85 -3.80
N THR A 10 -1.90 18.82 -4.66
CA THR A 10 -1.75 18.70 -6.12
C THR A 10 -0.28 18.83 -6.53
N TYR A 11 0.04 18.57 -7.80
CA TYR A 11 1.40 18.72 -8.32
C TYR A 11 1.93 20.16 -8.16
N GLY A 12 1.13 21.17 -8.49
CA GLY A 12 1.51 22.58 -8.35
C GLY A 12 1.61 23.02 -6.90
N GLN A 13 0.67 22.61 -6.04
CA GLN A 13 0.75 22.88 -4.60
C GLN A 13 2.02 22.26 -3.99
N ALA A 14 2.35 21.03 -4.38
CA ALA A 14 3.58 20.37 -3.97
C ALA A 14 4.83 21.05 -4.53
N ALA A 15 4.78 21.56 -5.77
CA ALA A 15 5.89 22.33 -6.35
C ALA A 15 6.16 23.60 -5.54
N CYS A 16 5.11 24.30 -5.12
CA CYS A 16 5.21 25.46 -4.22
C CYS A 16 5.77 25.07 -2.84
N ALA A 17 5.29 23.96 -2.26
CA ALA A 17 5.81 23.44 -0.99
C ALA A 17 7.31 23.12 -1.07
N TYR A 18 7.76 22.48 -2.14
CA TYR A 18 9.18 22.17 -2.38
C TYR A 18 10.06 23.43 -2.44
N PHE A 19 9.57 24.51 -3.07
CA PHE A 19 10.29 25.79 -3.12
C PHE A 19 10.00 26.71 -1.92
N ALA A 20 9.25 26.24 -0.92
CA ALA A 20 8.83 27.02 0.25
C ALA A 20 8.15 28.36 -0.10
N VAL A 21 7.26 28.34 -1.10
CA VAL A 21 6.43 29.50 -1.50
C VAL A 21 4.95 29.21 -1.30
N GLU A 22 4.16 30.27 -1.12
CA GLU A 22 2.71 30.16 -1.00
C GLU A 22 2.08 29.63 -2.31
N PRO A 23 1.12 28.68 -2.25
CA PRO A 23 0.58 28.02 -3.44
C PRO A 23 -0.46 28.86 -4.20
N THR A 24 -0.10 30.08 -4.62
CA THR A 24 -0.93 30.90 -5.52
C THR A 24 -0.88 30.37 -6.96
N PRO A 25 -1.88 30.64 -7.81
CA PRO A 25 -1.88 30.21 -9.22
C PRO A 25 -0.60 30.60 -9.99
N GLU A 26 -0.11 31.81 -9.76
CA GLU A 26 1.11 32.34 -10.39
C GLU A 26 2.35 31.61 -9.89
N ASN A 27 2.46 31.41 -8.57
CA ASN A 27 3.57 30.69 -7.96
C ASN A 27 3.61 29.23 -8.41
N ARG A 28 2.45 28.57 -8.55
CA ARG A 28 2.39 27.19 -9.06
C ARG A 28 2.94 27.11 -10.47
N LYS A 29 2.49 28.00 -11.36
CA LYS A 29 2.98 28.05 -12.75
C LYS A 29 4.49 28.26 -12.78
N LEU A 30 5.00 29.23 -12.00
CA LEU A 30 6.42 29.53 -11.92
C LEU A 30 7.23 28.36 -11.35
N CYS A 31 6.75 27.72 -10.28
CA CYS A 31 7.40 26.57 -9.67
C CYS A 31 7.41 25.34 -10.60
N ILE A 32 6.33 25.10 -11.34
CA ILE A 32 6.27 24.03 -12.35
C ILE A 32 7.25 24.30 -13.49
N GLU A 33 7.34 25.53 -13.97
CA GLU A 33 8.30 25.94 -14.99
C GLU A 33 9.74 25.77 -14.49
N LYS A 34 10.04 26.17 -13.25
CA LYS A 34 11.33 25.90 -12.60
C LYS A 34 11.61 24.40 -12.51
N LEU A 35 10.62 23.57 -12.16
CA LEU A 35 10.78 22.11 -12.13
C LEU A 35 11.09 21.54 -13.51
N SER A 36 10.54 22.10 -14.59
CA SER A 36 10.81 21.64 -15.96
C SER A 36 12.28 21.81 -16.38
N MET A 37 13.03 22.69 -15.70
CA MET A 37 14.46 22.88 -15.93
C MET A 37 15.29 21.69 -15.42
N TYR A 38 14.76 20.91 -14.44
CA TYR A 38 15.40 19.69 -13.95
C TYR A 38 15.09 18.54 -14.90
N LYS A 39 15.88 18.43 -15.97
CA LYS A 39 15.81 17.30 -16.91
C LYS A 39 15.87 15.97 -16.16
N ASP A 40 15.07 15.01 -16.61
CA ASP A 40 15.00 13.65 -16.07
C ASP A 40 14.67 13.56 -14.57
N SER A 41 13.96 14.53 -14.02
CA SER A 41 13.46 14.52 -12.65
C SER A 41 11.96 14.76 -12.58
N THR A 42 11.33 14.30 -11.51
CA THR A 42 9.90 14.48 -11.27
C THR A 42 9.62 14.70 -9.79
N LEU A 43 8.56 15.44 -9.52
CA LEU A 43 8.11 15.72 -8.17
C LEU A 43 7.30 14.54 -7.62
N VAL A 44 7.70 14.05 -6.45
CA VAL A 44 7.16 12.86 -5.79
C VAL A 44 7.04 13.09 -4.29
N TYR A 45 6.36 12.18 -3.62
CA TYR A 45 6.32 12.08 -2.17
C TYR A 45 6.54 10.63 -1.72
N THR A 46 6.81 10.43 -0.43
CA THR A 46 6.98 9.09 0.15
C THR A 46 5.70 8.64 0.88
N ASP A 47 5.73 8.55 2.20
CA ASP A 47 4.56 8.24 3.03
C ASP A 47 3.88 9.49 3.59
N ASP A 48 4.55 10.63 3.48
CA ASP A 48 3.99 11.94 3.77
C ASP A 48 3.73 12.70 2.47
N PRO A 49 2.47 12.92 2.07
CA PRO A 49 2.14 13.71 0.89
C PRO A 49 2.47 15.20 1.02
N GLU A 50 2.79 15.70 2.21
CA GLU A 50 3.20 17.10 2.41
C GLU A 50 4.70 17.31 2.18
N ASP A 51 5.50 16.24 2.29
CA ASP A 51 6.95 16.26 2.07
C ASP A 51 7.26 16.04 0.58
N ALA A 52 7.19 17.13 -0.18
CA ALA A 52 7.45 17.13 -1.62
C ALA A 52 8.96 16.99 -1.91
N LEU A 53 9.31 16.05 -2.78
CA LEU A 53 10.69 15.73 -3.16
C LEU A 53 10.86 15.77 -4.68
N VAL A 54 11.95 16.36 -5.14
CA VAL A 54 12.40 16.21 -6.53
C VAL A 54 13.34 15.02 -6.61
N MET A 55 13.01 14.06 -7.48
CA MET A 55 13.78 12.82 -7.62
C MET A 55 14.00 12.49 -9.09
N SER A 56 15.16 11.92 -9.42
CA SER A 56 15.43 11.51 -10.80
C SER A 56 14.45 10.42 -11.24
N ASN A 57 14.00 10.49 -12.49
CA ASN A 57 13.07 9.54 -13.10
C ASN A 57 13.60 8.10 -13.00
N VAL A 58 14.91 7.92 -13.15
CA VAL A 58 15.56 6.61 -12.94
C VAL A 58 15.30 6.09 -11.53
N LYS A 59 15.50 6.91 -10.50
CA LYS A 59 15.33 6.49 -9.11
C LYS A 59 13.86 6.27 -8.74
N VAL A 60 12.95 7.09 -9.28
CA VAL A 60 11.49 6.88 -9.15
C VAL A 60 11.08 5.55 -9.80
N ASN A 61 11.54 5.30 -11.01
CA ASN A 61 11.24 4.06 -11.74
C ASN A 61 11.86 2.81 -11.08
N CYS A 62 13.02 2.95 -10.43
CA CYS A 62 13.65 1.88 -9.66
C CYS A 62 12.97 1.61 -8.31
N ARG A 63 12.22 2.57 -7.76
CA ARG A 63 11.53 2.44 -6.46
C ARG A 63 10.09 2.98 -6.52
N PRO A 64 9.24 2.39 -7.39
CA PRO A 64 7.91 2.93 -7.69
C PRO A 64 6.94 2.84 -6.51
N LEU A 65 7.22 2.01 -5.48
CA LEU A 65 6.40 1.98 -4.26
C LEU A 65 6.85 3.00 -3.21
N THR A 66 8.12 3.40 -3.27
CA THR A 66 8.67 4.42 -2.36
C THR A 66 8.28 5.82 -2.83
N TYR A 67 8.42 6.09 -4.13
CA TYR A 67 8.19 7.41 -4.70
C TYR A 67 6.83 7.45 -5.42
N LYS A 68 5.87 8.13 -4.81
CA LYS A 68 4.51 8.29 -5.32
C LYS A 68 4.40 9.63 -6.04
N LYS A 69 3.76 9.65 -7.20
CA LYS A 69 3.56 10.88 -7.98
C LYS A 69 2.36 11.66 -7.45
N TYR A 70 2.48 12.98 -7.44
CA TYR A 70 1.35 13.88 -7.16
C TYR A 70 0.32 13.85 -8.30
N LEU A 71 -0.94 14.16 -7.97
CA LEU A 71 -1.98 14.30 -8.98
C LEU A 71 -1.74 15.58 -9.82
N PRO A 72 -1.91 15.54 -11.14
CA PRO A 72 -1.76 16.72 -12.00
C PRO A 72 -2.73 17.84 -11.61
N ASP A 73 -2.35 19.09 -11.79
CA ASP A 73 -3.24 20.24 -11.58
C ASP A 73 -4.37 20.32 -12.62
N ALA A 74 -4.16 19.70 -13.78
CA ALA A 74 -4.90 19.96 -15.02
C ALA A 74 -6.33 19.38 -15.10
N LEU A 75 -6.91 18.89 -14.01
CA LEU A 75 -8.30 18.38 -14.01
C LEU A 75 -9.24 19.19 -13.10
N ALA A 76 -8.75 20.28 -12.50
CA ALA A 76 -9.52 21.21 -11.67
C ALA A 76 -10.00 22.46 -12.43
N ALA A 77 -9.64 22.62 -13.71
CA ALA A 77 -9.76 23.91 -14.43
C ALA A 77 -11.03 24.10 -15.29
N ASP A 78 -12.04 23.22 -15.22
CA ASP A 78 -13.26 23.33 -16.07
C ASP A 78 -14.45 24.04 -15.41
N TYR A 79 -14.20 24.92 -14.43
CA TYR A 79 -15.22 25.83 -13.90
C TYR A 79 -14.61 27.21 -13.63
N ASP A 80 -14.55 28.07 -14.65
CA ASP A 80 -15.39 29.28 -14.72
C ASP A 80 -15.22 30.05 -16.03
N HIS A 81 -16.28 30.77 -16.41
CA HIS A 81 -16.45 31.61 -17.60
C HIS A 81 -15.30 32.61 -17.84
N ASP A 82 -14.65 32.56 -19.02
CA ASP A 82 -14.67 33.71 -19.95
C ASP A 82 -14.16 33.32 -21.35
N GLU A 83 -14.86 33.81 -22.37
CA GLU A 83 -14.41 33.77 -23.76
C GLU A 83 -13.22 34.72 -23.91
N THR A 84 -12.03 34.20 -24.26
CA THR A 84 -11.19 34.66 -25.39
C THR A 84 -9.73 34.19 -25.26
N ASN A 85 -9.18 33.75 -26.41
CA ASN A 85 -7.77 33.50 -26.70
C ASN A 85 -7.12 32.22 -26.14
N ALA A 86 -7.75 31.08 -26.46
CA ALA A 86 -7.09 29.79 -26.51
C ALA A 86 -6.41 29.60 -27.88
N ALA A 87 -5.07 29.69 -27.95
CA ALA A 87 -4.21 28.92 -28.86
C ALA A 87 -2.78 29.50 -28.91
N THR A 88 -1.90 29.21 -27.93
CA THR A 88 -0.44 29.13 -28.24
C THR A 88 0.49 28.50 -27.20
N VAL A 89 0.08 28.13 -25.98
CA VAL A 89 1.07 27.63 -24.98
C VAL A 89 0.73 26.23 -24.40
N ALA A 90 -0.35 25.60 -24.85
CA ALA A 90 -0.81 24.30 -24.33
C ALA A 90 -0.19 23.05 -25.00
N ALA A 91 0.75 23.20 -25.94
CA ALA A 91 1.15 22.11 -26.84
C ALA A 91 2.40 21.30 -26.43
N ALA A 92 3.19 21.73 -25.44
CA ALA A 92 4.52 21.14 -25.19
C ALA A 92 4.57 20.07 -24.08
N THR A 93 3.67 20.07 -23.10
CA THR A 93 3.78 19.17 -21.92
C THR A 93 2.80 17.97 -21.98
N THR A 94 1.85 17.97 -22.90
CA THR A 94 0.77 16.98 -22.97
C THR A 94 1.08 15.78 -23.89
N THR A 95 2.13 15.86 -24.70
CA THR A 95 2.32 14.96 -25.86
C THR A 95 2.94 13.59 -25.53
N THR A 96 3.40 13.35 -24.30
CA THR A 96 4.07 12.06 -23.97
C THR A 96 3.23 11.10 -23.12
N ILE A 97 2.02 11.46 -22.67
CA ILE A 97 1.23 10.61 -21.75
C ILE A 97 -0.14 10.17 -22.33
N VAL A 98 -0.65 10.77 -23.42
CA VAL A 98 -2.04 10.52 -23.87
C VAL A 98 -2.17 9.70 -25.17
N LYS A 99 -1.07 9.31 -25.82
CA LYS A 99 -1.16 8.39 -26.98
C LYS A 99 -1.17 6.94 -26.51
N ASP A 100 -2.31 6.51 -25.97
CA ASP A 100 -2.85 5.13 -26.05
C ASP A 100 -4.14 5.04 -25.21
N THR A 101 -5.17 5.83 -25.56
CA THR A 101 -6.54 5.63 -25.05
C THR A 101 -7.53 5.82 -26.19
N ASN A 102 -7.52 4.86 -27.11
CA ASN A 102 -8.69 4.52 -27.90
C ASN A 102 -8.80 3.00 -27.95
N GLU A 103 -8.89 2.40 -26.76
CA GLU A 103 -9.23 1.00 -26.58
C GLU A 103 -10.59 0.93 -25.88
N GLN A 104 -11.48 0.12 -26.43
CA GLN A 104 -12.87 -0.05 -26.00
C GLN A 104 -12.96 -0.19 -24.47
N LEU A 105 -13.78 0.66 -23.83
CA LEU A 105 -13.98 0.68 -22.37
C LEU A 105 -14.50 -0.67 -21.87
N SER A 106 -13.58 -1.54 -21.46
CA SER A 106 -13.89 -2.76 -20.70
C SER A 106 -14.17 -2.39 -19.24
N ASN A 107 -15.20 -3.01 -18.65
CA ASN A 107 -15.48 -2.88 -17.22
C ASN A 107 -14.27 -3.39 -16.42
N LYS A 108 -13.58 -2.50 -15.71
CA LYS A 108 -12.36 -2.81 -14.96
C LYS A 108 -12.70 -3.18 -13.52
N THR A 109 -13.12 -4.43 -13.30
CA THR A 109 -13.41 -4.94 -11.96
C THR A 109 -12.15 -4.96 -11.10
N LEU A 110 -12.16 -4.31 -9.94
CA LEU A 110 -11.06 -4.33 -8.98
C LEU A 110 -11.21 -5.50 -8.00
N SER A 111 -10.08 -5.97 -7.45
CA SER A 111 -10.10 -6.88 -6.31
C SER A 111 -10.73 -6.19 -5.08
N ASN A 112 -11.28 -6.96 -4.15
CA ASN A 112 -11.86 -6.42 -2.91
C ASN A 112 -10.93 -5.47 -2.13
N ALA A 113 -9.64 -5.78 -2.07
CA ALA A 113 -8.67 -4.97 -1.35
C ALA A 113 -8.34 -3.68 -2.14
N ALA A 114 -8.18 -3.78 -3.46
CA ALA A 114 -7.98 -2.62 -4.34
C ALA A 114 -9.20 -1.68 -4.32
N PHE A 115 -10.41 -2.24 -4.34
CA PHE A 115 -11.64 -1.47 -4.23
C PHE A 115 -11.76 -0.77 -2.86
N LEU A 116 -11.38 -1.44 -1.76
CA LEU A 116 -11.35 -0.82 -0.44
C LEU A 116 -10.39 0.37 -0.38
N GLU A 117 -9.20 0.23 -0.98
CA GLU A 117 -8.21 1.31 -1.06
C GLU A 117 -8.71 2.48 -1.92
N LEU A 118 -9.34 2.18 -3.06
CA LEU A 118 -9.96 3.19 -3.92
C LEU A 118 -11.02 3.96 -3.13
N MET A 119 -11.94 3.28 -2.46
CA MET A 119 -12.96 3.94 -1.64
C MET A 119 -12.36 4.79 -0.52
N ASN A 120 -11.35 4.27 0.19
CA ASN A 120 -10.69 5.01 1.27
C ASN A 120 -9.87 6.21 0.78
N THR A 121 -9.55 6.24 -0.52
CA THR A 121 -8.89 7.36 -1.18
C THR A 121 -9.88 8.37 -1.71
N VAL A 122 -10.98 7.92 -2.31
CA VAL A 122 -12.00 8.75 -2.93
C VAL A 122 -12.94 9.38 -1.90
N PHE A 123 -13.29 8.66 -0.83
CA PHE A 123 -14.24 9.12 0.17
C PHE A 123 -13.59 9.27 1.55
N LEU A 124 -13.27 10.50 1.92
CA LEU A 124 -12.63 10.81 3.20
C LEU A 124 -13.68 11.19 4.26
N PRO A 125 -13.55 10.66 5.49
CA PRO A 125 -14.45 10.99 6.59
C PRO A 125 -14.15 12.35 7.24
N VAL A 126 -12.94 12.89 7.02
CA VAL A 126 -12.42 14.10 7.62
C VAL A 126 -11.92 15.02 6.52
N ASP A 127 -12.05 16.32 6.76
CA ASP A 127 -11.55 17.37 5.88
C ASP A 127 -10.06 17.21 5.58
N PRO A 128 -9.67 17.01 4.31
CA PRO A 128 -8.27 16.93 3.93
C PRO A 128 -7.60 18.31 3.82
N GLY A 129 -8.34 19.43 3.93
CA GLY A 129 -7.82 20.79 3.78
C GLY A 129 -7.43 21.16 2.35
N ASN A 130 -7.87 20.38 1.35
CA ASN A 130 -7.62 20.63 -0.06
C ASN A 130 -8.93 20.61 -0.86
N ASP A 131 -9.58 21.77 -0.90
CA ASP A 131 -10.87 21.98 -1.56
C ASP A 131 -10.80 21.88 -3.09
N GLU A 132 -9.59 21.93 -3.68
CA GLU A 132 -9.38 21.74 -5.12
C GLU A 132 -9.53 20.27 -5.55
N LEU A 133 -9.13 19.36 -4.67
CA LEU A 133 -9.21 17.93 -4.93
C LEU A 133 -10.49 17.32 -4.36
N TYR A 134 -10.95 17.80 -3.21
CA TYR A 134 -12.05 17.18 -2.49
C TYR A 134 -13.21 18.15 -2.28
N THR A 135 -14.41 17.70 -2.62
CA THR A 135 -15.64 18.45 -2.38
C THR A 135 -16.45 17.80 -1.27
N LYS A 136 -16.93 18.61 -0.33
CA LYS A 136 -17.79 18.14 0.76
C LYS A 136 -19.18 17.80 0.22
N SER A 137 -19.57 16.54 0.35
CA SER A 137 -20.79 15.98 -0.24
C SER A 137 -21.57 15.14 0.78
N ASN A 138 -22.90 15.17 0.71
CA ASN A 138 -23.77 14.33 1.53
C ASN A 138 -24.24 13.10 0.75
N LEU A 139 -23.54 11.97 0.92
CA LEU A 139 -23.65 10.81 0.05
C LEU A 139 -24.37 9.64 0.71
N SER A 140 -25.25 8.98 -0.04
CA SER A 140 -25.76 7.64 0.31
C SER A 140 -24.90 6.54 -0.34
N PHE A 141 -25.11 5.29 0.08
CA PHE A 141 -24.46 4.16 -0.60
C PHE A 141 -24.93 3.99 -2.05
N THR A 142 -26.11 4.50 -2.41
CA THR A 142 -26.56 4.54 -3.80
C THR A 142 -25.66 5.46 -4.61
N ASN A 143 -25.42 6.68 -4.12
CA ASN A 143 -24.52 7.62 -4.78
C ASN A 143 -23.09 7.09 -4.86
N ILE A 144 -22.56 6.51 -3.77
CA ILE A 144 -21.21 5.93 -3.75
C ILE A 144 -21.07 4.81 -4.80
N MET A 145 -22.05 3.91 -4.87
CA MET A 145 -22.02 2.80 -5.82
C MET A 145 -22.12 3.28 -7.26
N GLU A 146 -22.91 4.32 -7.54
CA GLU A 146 -23.03 4.93 -8.85
C GLU A 146 -21.72 5.58 -9.31
N LYS A 147 -21.08 6.37 -8.42
CA LYS A 147 -19.80 7.04 -8.70
C LYS A 147 -18.67 6.05 -8.99
N LEU A 148 -18.63 4.92 -8.29
CA LEU A 148 -17.60 3.90 -8.48
C LEU A 148 -18.04 2.70 -9.32
N LYS A 149 -19.18 2.78 -10.05
CA LYS A 149 -19.82 1.63 -10.72
C LYS A 149 -18.88 0.76 -11.56
N ARG A 150 -17.87 1.37 -12.19
CA ARG A 150 -16.88 0.69 -13.05
C ARG A 150 -15.92 -0.22 -12.29
N TYR A 151 -15.75 0.01 -10.98
CA TYR A 151 -14.74 -0.63 -10.14
C TYR A 151 -15.35 -1.56 -9.08
N VAL A 152 -16.67 -1.56 -8.93
CA VAL A 152 -17.38 -2.34 -7.91
C VAL A 152 -17.15 -3.85 -8.16
N PRO A 153 -16.66 -4.62 -7.17
CA PRO A 153 -16.55 -6.07 -7.28
C PRO A 153 -17.90 -6.73 -7.57
N GLU A 154 -17.91 -7.80 -8.39
CA GLU A 154 -19.14 -8.49 -8.84
C GLU A 154 -20.02 -9.03 -7.70
N GLU A 155 -19.42 -9.31 -6.56
CA GLU A 155 -20.10 -9.76 -5.34
C GLU A 155 -20.97 -8.67 -4.70
N ILE A 156 -20.72 -7.39 -4.99
CA ILE A 156 -21.45 -6.25 -4.43
C ILE A 156 -22.55 -5.82 -5.40
N LYS A 157 -23.72 -6.45 -5.28
CA LYS A 157 -24.83 -6.29 -6.24
C LYS A 157 -25.83 -5.16 -5.90
N SER A 158 -25.71 -4.53 -4.74
CA SER A 158 -26.63 -3.46 -4.32
C SER A 158 -26.01 -2.50 -3.30
N PRO A 159 -26.57 -1.29 -3.15
CA PRO A 159 -26.12 -0.33 -2.14
C PRO A 159 -26.18 -0.87 -0.70
N GLN A 160 -27.15 -1.74 -0.39
CA GLN A 160 -27.28 -2.37 0.92
C GLN A 160 -26.18 -3.39 1.18
N VAL A 161 -25.83 -4.17 0.16
CA VAL A 161 -24.70 -5.11 0.21
C VAL A 161 -23.40 -4.34 0.35
N LEU A 162 -23.22 -3.23 -0.39
CA LEU A 162 -22.07 -2.35 -0.26
C LEU A 162 -21.94 -1.81 1.18
N GLY A 163 -23.02 -1.28 1.76
CA GLY A 163 -22.98 -0.75 3.13
C GLY A 163 -22.60 -1.81 4.17
N THR A 164 -23.08 -3.05 4.00
CA THR A 164 -22.72 -4.18 4.87
C THR A 164 -21.26 -4.58 4.68
N TRP A 165 -20.80 -4.64 3.43
CA TRP A 165 -19.42 -4.93 3.06
C TRP A 165 -18.46 -3.89 3.66
N CYS A 166 -18.76 -2.60 3.53
CA CYS A 166 -17.97 -1.50 4.10
C CYS A 166 -17.84 -1.61 5.61
N LYS A 167 -18.93 -1.95 6.31
CA LYS A 167 -18.92 -2.18 7.76
C LYS A 167 -18.00 -3.34 8.15
N ASN A 168 -18.10 -4.46 7.43
CA ASN A 168 -17.30 -5.66 7.70
C ASN A 168 -15.81 -5.44 7.41
N LYS A 169 -15.50 -4.69 6.35
CA LYS A 169 -14.14 -4.35 5.94
C LYS A 169 -13.55 -3.14 6.70
N ARG A 170 -14.35 -2.49 7.55
CA ARG A 170 -13.97 -1.29 8.32
C ARG A 170 -13.47 -0.16 7.41
N ALA A 171 -14.20 0.11 6.33
CA ALA A 171 -13.90 1.24 5.44
C ALA A 171 -13.91 2.58 6.21
N ASN A 172 -13.01 3.50 5.84
CA ASN A 172 -12.81 4.76 6.57
C ASN A 172 -14.08 5.62 6.60
N LEU A 173 -14.86 5.63 5.53
CA LEU A 173 -16.15 6.34 5.46
C LEU A 173 -17.16 5.91 6.53
N MET A 174 -16.95 4.75 7.18
CA MET A 174 -17.81 4.25 8.26
C MET A 174 -17.59 4.96 9.59
N THR A 175 -16.51 5.74 9.74
CA THR A 175 -16.21 6.48 10.97
C THR A 175 -17.11 7.71 11.13
N THR A 176 -17.55 8.33 10.03
CA THR A 176 -18.48 9.46 10.06
C THR A 176 -19.91 8.99 10.34
N PRO A 177 -20.67 9.56 11.29
CA PRO A 177 -22.04 9.12 11.57
C PRO A 177 -22.97 9.28 10.36
N SER A 178 -23.95 8.38 10.24
CA SER A 178 -25.00 8.48 9.22
C SER A 178 -26.14 9.37 9.70
N GLN A 179 -26.61 10.25 8.83
CA GLN A 179 -27.80 11.05 9.01
C GLN A 179 -28.97 10.40 8.25
N VAL A 180 -30.13 10.30 8.89
CA VAL A 180 -31.35 9.86 8.23
C VAL A 180 -32.00 11.10 7.62
N VAL A 181 -32.09 11.14 6.30
CA VAL A 181 -32.82 12.19 5.59
C VAL A 181 -34.20 11.63 5.25
N VAL A 182 -35.23 12.27 5.78
CA VAL A 182 -36.62 11.97 5.45
C VAL A 182 -36.97 12.77 4.20
N SER A 183 -37.49 12.11 3.17
CA SER A 183 -38.04 12.79 2.01
C SER A 183 -39.35 13.46 2.40
N ASP A 184 -39.54 14.72 2.01
CA ASP A 184 -40.80 15.46 2.21
C ASP A 184 -41.96 14.88 1.37
N THR A 185 -41.66 13.94 0.47
CA THR A 185 -42.64 13.31 -0.41
C THR A 185 -43.25 12.08 0.26
N PRO A 186 -44.59 12.02 0.42
CA PRO A 186 -45.26 10.87 1.01
C PRO A 186 -44.97 9.58 0.23
N GLY A 187 -44.44 8.56 0.90
CA GLY A 187 -44.18 7.23 0.32
C GLY A 187 -42.73 6.93 -0.07
N LEU A 188 -41.84 7.93 -0.07
CA LEU A 188 -40.41 7.71 -0.34
C LEU A 188 -39.67 7.16 0.89
N LYS A 189 -38.81 6.16 0.65
CA LYS A 189 -38.05 5.48 1.71
C LYS A 189 -37.06 6.44 2.37
N LYS A 190 -36.97 6.38 3.71
CA LYS A 190 -35.93 7.05 4.50
C LYS A 190 -34.55 6.67 3.96
N GLU A 191 -33.75 7.66 3.56
CA GLU A 191 -32.40 7.43 3.05
C GLU A 191 -31.36 7.74 4.12
N ARG A 192 -30.32 6.91 4.21
CA ARG A 192 -29.18 7.14 5.12
C ARG A 192 -28.03 7.75 4.31
N LYS A 193 -27.64 8.96 4.68
CA LYS A 193 -26.53 9.69 4.05
C LYS A 193 -25.41 9.96 5.05
N ARG A 194 -24.20 10.23 4.54
CA ARG A 194 -23.02 10.61 5.32
C ARG A 194 -22.37 11.82 4.66
N ILE A 195 -21.92 12.77 5.49
CA ILE A 195 -21.13 13.91 5.03
C ILE A 195 -19.70 13.41 4.83
N LEU A 196 -19.22 13.41 3.59
CA LEU A 196 -17.90 12.91 3.19
C LEU A 196 -17.22 13.94 2.31
N TYR A 197 -15.89 13.94 2.31
CA TYR A 197 -15.07 14.70 1.37
C TYR A 197 -14.76 13.78 0.19
N MET A 198 -15.30 14.09 -0.98
CA MET A 198 -15.21 13.26 -2.17
C MET A 198 -14.14 13.81 -3.12
N LEU A 199 -13.19 12.95 -3.50
CA LEU A 199 -12.22 13.27 -4.54
C LEU A 199 -12.97 13.58 -5.85
N ASN A 200 -12.56 14.63 -6.55
CA ASN A 200 -13.09 14.99 -7.85
C ASN A 200 -13.05 13.77 -8.81
N GLU A 201 -14.16 13.54 -9.50
CA GLU A 201 -14.42 12.37 -10.36
C GLU A 201 -13.37 12.20 -11.45
N ASN A 202 -12.78 13.30 -11.94
CA ASN A 202 -11.74 13.29 -12.95
C ASN A 202 -10.47 12.52 -12.51
N TYR A 203 -10.25 12.36 -11.20
CA TYR A 203 -9.08 11.65 -10.66
C TYR A 203 -9.36 10.18 -10.32
N HIS A 204 -10.61 9.71 -10.37
CA HIS A 204 -10.95 8.34 -9.92
C HIS A 204 -10.23 7.27 -10.74
N GLU A 205 -10.13 7.48 -12.05
CA GLU A 205 -9.49 6.55 -12.97
C GLU A 205 -7.98 6.45 -12.74
N ILE A 206 -7.31 7.59 -12.62
CA ILE A 206 -5.87 7.67 -12.31
C ILE A 206 -5.58 6.96 -10.98
N VAL A 207 -6.41 7.16 -9.96
CA VAL A 207 -6.25 6.49 -8.66
C VAL A 207 -6.46 4.99 -8.79
N ALA A 208 -7.50 4.54 -9.50
CA ALA A 208 -7.78 3.13 -9.72
C ALA A 208 -6.64 2.43 -10.46
N ASP A 209 -6.09 3.07 -11.49
CA ASP A 209 -4.95 2.57 -12.26
C ASP A 209 -3.70 2.46 -11.41
N ASN A 210 -3.39 3.48 -10.60
CA ASN A 210 -2.27 3.44 -9.66
C ASN A 210 -2.38 2.27 -8.67
N ILE A 211 -3.58 2.01 -8.14
CA ILE A 211 -3.83 0.88 -7.24
C ILE A 211 -3.66 -0.45 -7.97
N GLN A 212 -4.15 -0.57 -9.20
CA GLN A 212 -4.06 -1.82 -9.95
C GLN A 212 -2.64 -2.13 -10.42
N GLN A 213 -1.88 -1.11 -10.80
CA GLN A 213 -0.48 -1.27 -11.19
C GLN A 213 0.44 -1.60 -10.01
N TYR A 214 -0.04 -1.46 -8.77
CA TYR A 214 0.76 -1.67 -7.56
C TYR A 214 1.48 -3.02 -7.51
N ILE A 215 0.80 -4.13 -7.87
CA ILE A 215 1.40 -5.48 -7.87
C ILE A 215 2.52 -5.58 -8.93
N SER A 216 2.30 -5.02 -10.12
CA SER A 216 3.31 -4.98 -11.19
C SER A 216 4.52 -4.16 -10.74
N ASN A 217 4.29 -3.00 -10.12
CA ASN A 217 5.34 -2.13 -9.59
C ASN A 217 6.14 -2.81 -8.49
N TYR A 218 5.47 -3.53 -7.59
CA TYR A 218 6.12 -4.36 -6.57
C TYR A 218 7.04 -5.44 -7.18
N SER A 219 6.56 -6.16 -8.19
CA SER A 219 7.36 -7.18 -8.87
C SER A 219 8.60 -6.58 -9.53
N LYS A 220 8.46 -5.41 -10.18
CA LYS A 220 9.60 -4.67 -10.78
C LYS A 220 10.61 -4.21 -9.72
N GLU A 221 10.15 -3.79 -8.55
CA GLU A 221 11.04 -3.39 -7.45
C GLU A 221 11.84 -4.58 -6.91
N LEU A 222 11.23 -5.75 -6.73
CA LEU A 222 11.97 -6.96 -6.35
C LEU A 222 12.95 -7.41 -7.44
N GLN A 223 12.59 -7.28 -8.72
CA GLN A 223 13.53 -7.55 -9.81
C GLN A 223 14.72 -6.61 -9.79
N THR A 224 14.50 -5.33 -9.49
CA THR A 224 15.57 -4.34 -9.29
C THR A 224 16.49 -4.74 -8.14
N PHE A 225 15.96 -5.27 -7.04
CA PHE A 225 16.81 -5.82 -5.97
C PHE A 225 17.65 -6.99 -6.45
N ARG A 226 17.10 -7.93 -7.22
CA ARG A 226 17.89 -9.05 -7.79
C ARG A 226 19.02 -8.55 -8.69
N SER A 227 18.74 -7.60 -9.59
CA SER A 227 19.75 -6.99 -10.46
C SER A 227 20.85 -6.27 -9.66
N ASN A 228 20.54 -5.79 -8.46
CA ASN A 228 21.49 -5.18 -7.53
C ASN A 228 22.22 -6.20 -6.62
N GLY A 229 22.09 -7.49 -6.92
CA GLY A 229 22.77 -8.59 -6.23
C GLY A 229 22.11 -9.03 -4.92
N TYR A 230 20.83 -8.72 -4.70
CA TYR A 230 20.08 -9.23 -3.55
C TYR A 230 19.49 -10.61 -3.87
N THR A 231 19.68 -11.55 -2.95
CA THR A 231 18.90 -12.79 -2.91
C THR A 231 17.55 -12.51 -2.25
N VAL A 232 16.45 -12.78 -2.95
CA VAL A 232 15.10 -12.57 -2.41
C VAL A 232 14.59 -13.87 -1.79
N ILE A 233 14.39 -13.89 -0.47
CA ILE A 233 13.90 -15.06 0.26
C ILE A 233 12.57 -14.79 0.96
N GLY A 234 11.77 -15.82 1.15
CA GLY A 234 10.52 -15.79 1.90
C GLY A 234 10.65 -16.41 3.28
N TYR A 235 9.96 -15.85 4.27
CA TYR A 235 9.75 -16.49 5.56
C TYR A 235 8.27 -16.57 5.92
N ILE A 236 7.84 -17.75 6.35
CA ILE A 236 6.45 -18.07 6.71
C ILE A 236 6.38 -18.49 8.16
N ARG A 237 5.40 -17.95 8.88
CA ARG A 237 5.10 -18.38 10.24
C ARG A 237 3.64 -18.71 10.42
N LYS A 238 3.38 -19.81 11.13
CA LYS A 238 2.05 -20.10 11.66
C LYS A 238 2.11 -20.33 13.18
N SER A 239 1.08 -19.86 13.86
CA SER A 239 0.94 -20.10 15.30
C SER A 239 0.78 -21.59 15.60
N ARG A 240 1.09 -21.96 16.85
CA ARG A 240 0.84 -23.30 17.37
C ARG A 240 -0.63 -23.73 17.12
N PRO A 241 -0.87 -25.02 16.82
CA PRO A 241 -2.21 -25.55 16.61
C PRO A 241 -3.15 -25.21 17.76
N ARG A 242 -4.40 -24.89 17.42
CA ARG A 242 -5.50 -24.99 18.39
C ARG A 242 -5.86 -26.47 18.54
N ALA A 243 -6.41 -26.86 19.69
CA ALA A 243 -6.70 -28.26 20.02
C ALA A 243 -7.53 -29.05 18.97
N LYS A 244 -8.29 -28.36 18.11
CA LYS A 244 -9.14 -28.97 17.07
C LYS A 244 -8.61 -28.80 15.64
N GLU A 245 -7.40 -28.28 15.43
CA GLU A 245 -6.88 -28.07 14.08
C GLU A 245 -6.21 -29.33 13.55
N ALA A 246 -6.80 -29.93 12.51
CA ALA A 246 -6.20 -31.06 11.80
C ALA A 246 -4.85 -30.70 11.17
N GLU A 247 -3.90 -31.64 11.20
CA GLU A 247 -2.56 -31.43 10.65
C GLU A 247 -2.58 -31.12 9.15
N ASP A 248 -3.41 -31.84 8.37
CA ASP A 248 -3.52 -31.63 6.91
C ASP A 248 -4.00 -30.22 6.56
N ASN A 249 -4.91 -29.66 7.36
CA ASN A 249 -5.35 -28.27 7.20
C ASN A 249 -4.19 -27.31 7.41
N ARG A 250 -3.30 -27.57 8.37
CA ARG A 250 -2.11 -26.75 8.60
C ARG A 250 -1.13 -26.86 7.44
N VAL A 251 -0.84 -28.08 6.97
CA VAL A 251 0.04 -28.33 5.81
C VAL A 251 -0.48 -27.59 4.59
N ARG A 252 -1.77 -27.73 4.27
CA ARG A 252 -2.43 -27.02 3.16
C ARG A 252 -2.27 -25.51 3.26
N LEU A 253 -2.45 -24.94 4.46
CA LEU A 253 -2.33 -23.49 4.67
C LEU A 253 -0.88 -23.00 4.56
N LEU A 254 0.10 -23.78 5.02
CA LEU A 254 1.52 -23.47 4.85
C LEU A 254 1.93 -23.52 3.38
N HIS A 255 1.46 -24.53 2.64
CA HIS A 255 1.69 -24.64 1.21
C HIS A 255 1.11 -23.44 0.45
N LEU A 256 -0.13 -23.02 0.78
CA LEU A 256 -0.74 -21.86 0.17
C LEU A 256 0.04 -20.57 0.47
N MET A 257 0.54 -20.39 1.69
CA MET A 257 1.42 -19.27 2.03
C MET A 257 2.74 -19.30 1.23
N ALA A 258 3.33 -20.48 1.03
CA ALA A 258 4.55 -20.64 0.22
C ALA A 258 4.31 -20.33 -1.26
N GLN A 259 3.21 -20.83 -1.80
CA GLN A 259 2.76 -20.52 -3.15
C GLN A 259 2.56 -19.02 -3.34
N ARG A 260 1.95 -18.30 -2.38
CA ARG A 260 1.80 -16.83 -2.47
C ARG A 260 3.13 -16.10 -2.56
N LEU A 261 4.12 -16.48 -1.74
CA LEU A 261 5.44 -15.85 -1.80
C LEU A 261 6.16 -16.18 -3.12
N ARG A 262 5.99 -17.39 -3.69
CA ARG A 262 6.51 -17.74 -5.01
C ARG A 262 5.83 -16.92 -6.12
N GLU A 263 4.51 -16.88 -6.15
CA GLU A 263 3.73 -16.24 -7.23
C GLU A 263 3.86 -14.71 -7.23
N ARG A 264 3.77 -14.08 -6.04
CA ARG A 264 3.73 -12.60 -5.95
C ARG A 264 5.12 -12.00 -5.84
N SER A 265 5.95 -12.59 -5.00
CA SER A 265 7.27 -12.03 -4.66
C SER A 265 8.41 -12.74 -5.38
N HIS A 266 8.14 -13.81 -6.14
CA HIS A 266 9.15 -14.58 -6.90
C HIS A 266 10.35 -15.01 -6.04
N VAL A 267 10.11 -15.31 -4.76
CA VAL A 267 11.19 -15.65 -3.82
C VAL A 267 11.95 -16.89 -4.30
N GLU A 268 13.27 -16.88 -4.10
CA GLU A 268 14.17 -17.96 -4.52
C GLU A 268 14.12 -19.13 -3.54
N LYS A 269 14.09 -18.81 -2.24
CA LYS A 269 14.01 -19.75 -1.13
C LYS A 269 12.93 -19.39 -0.14
N ILE A 270 12.29 -20.38 0.47
CA ILE A 270 11.23 -20.18 1.46
C ILE A 270 11.55 -20.94 2.74
N PHE A 271 11.64 -20.23 3.85
CA PHE A 271 11.82 -20.82 5.17
C PHE A 271 10.53 -20.74 5.98
N VAL A 272 10.31 -21.69 6.88
CA VAL A 272 9.04 -21.78 7.61
C VAL A 272 9.21 -22.14 9.08
N SER A 273 8.47 -21.45 9.94
CA SER A 273 8.16 -21.90 11.29
C SER A 273 6.69 -22.37 11.33
N PRO A 274 6.44 -23.68 11.24
CA PRO A 274 5.08 -24.21 11.08
C PRO A 274 4.24 -24.08 12.37
N GLN A 275 4.91 -23.95 13.53
CA GLN A 275 4.28 -23.91 14.84
C GLN A 275 5.11 -23.09 15.84
N SER A 276 4.97 -21.76 15.85
CA SER A 276 5.70 -20.91 16.82
C SER A 276 4.81 -19.81 17.42
N ASN A 277 5.14 -19.31 18.61
CA ASN A 277 4.50 -18.09 19.13
C ASN A 277 5.08 -16.85 18.41
N SER A 278 4.30 -15.78 18.25
CA SER A 278 4.80 -14.55 17.61
C SER A 278 5.79 -13.82 18.50
N LYS A 279 5.76 -14.07 19.81
CA LYS A 279 6.75 -13.58 20.80
C LYS A 279 7.87 -14.58 21.10
N GLU A 280 7.87 -15.74 20.44
CA GLU A 280 8.96 -16.71 20.61
C GLU A 280 10.19 -16.20 19.87
N THR A 281 11.33 -16.24 20.56
CA THR A 281 12.63 -15.77 20.09
C THR A 281 12.97 -16.36 18.73
N LEU A 282 13.16 -15.50 17.73
CA LEU A 282 13.36 -15.86 16.33
C LEU A 282 14.48 -16.89 16.15
N THR A 283 15.62 -16.69 16.80
CA THR A 283 16.78 -17.60 16.68
C THR A 283 16.60 -18.95 17.37
N GLU A 284 15.59 -19.10 18.21
CA GLU A 284 15.32 -20.32 18.98
C GLU A 284 14.13 -21.12 18.43
N ARG A 285 13.44 -20.59 17.42
CA ARG A 285 12.32 -21.30 16.77
C ARG A 285 12.81 -22.55 16.05
N ASP A 286 12.02 -23.61 16.11
CA ASP A 286 12.28 -24.85 15.38
C ASP A 286 13.62 -25.52 15.71
N MET A 287 14.16 -25.30 16.93
CA MET A 287 15.37 -25.99 17.43
C MET A 287 15.20 -27.51 17.43
N SER A 288 14.01 -27.97 17.78
CA SER A 288 13.52 -29.31 17.44
C SER A 288 12.80 -29.23 16.10
N ARG A 289 13.25 -30.00 15.10
CA ARG A 289 12.62 -30.01 13.77
C ARG A 289 11.19 -30.54 13.90
N PRO A 290 10.15 -29.75 13.59
CA PRO A 290 8.77 -30.19 13.75
C PRO A 290 8.43 -31.33 12.79
N ASN A 291 7.77 -32.40 13.26
CA ASN A 291 7.38 -33.56 12.43
C ASN A 291 6.59 -33.16 11.17
N ILE A 292 5.78 -32.11 11.27
CA ILE A 292 4.98 -31.56 10.16
C ILE A 292 5.85 -31.10 8.97
N MET A 293 7.14 -30.78 9.19
CA MET A 293 8.06 -30.39 8.12
C MET A 293 8.23 -31.47 7.05
N ASN A 294 8.02 -32.74 7.39
CA ASN A 294 8.11 -33.84 6.43
C ASN A 294 6.94 -33.85 5.42
N LYS A 295 5.86 -33.14 5.72
CA LYS A 295 4.65 -33.04 4.87
C LYS A 295 4.53 -31.72 4.12
N VAL A 296 5.28 -30.69 4.53
CA VAL A 296 5.21 -29.36 3.91
C VAL A 296 6.11 -29.33 2.67
N THR A 297 5.52 -29.10 1.50
CA THR A 297 6.23 -28.98 0.22
C THR A 297 6.37 -27.52 -0.21
N GLY A 298 7.35 -27.23 -1.07
CA GLY A 298 7.60 -25.89 -1.60
C GLY A 298 8.36 -24.95 -0.64
N VAL A 299 9.00 -25.51 0.38
CA VAL A 299 9.85 -24.81 1.36
C VAL A 299 11.26 -25.40 1.37
N ASP A 300 12.25 -24.56 1.66
CA ASP A 300 13.68 -24.85 1.68
C ASP A 300 14.21 -25.19 3.08
N GLY A 301 13.44 -24.96 4.15
CA GLY A 301 13.87 -25.29 5.50
C GLY A 301 13.09 -24.61 6.62
N THR A 302 13.54 -24.79 7.86
CA THR A 302 12.98 -24.14 9.05
C THR A 302 13.64 -22.79 9.33
N MET A 303 13.25 -22.13 10.42
CA MET A 303 13.97 -20.95 10.92
C MET A 303 15.45 -21.24 11.24
N GLN A 304 15.79 -22.44 11.70
CA GLN A 304 17.19 -22.82 11.93
C GLN A 304 17.98 -22.92 10.63
N ASP A 305 17.34 -23.39 9.56
CA ASP A 305 17.95 -23.42 8.23
C ASP A 305 18.11 -22.00 7.68
N LEU A 306 17.15 -21.09 7.94
CA LEU A 306 17.28 -19.66 7.62
C LEU A 306 18.47 -19.02 8.34
N VAL A 307 18.60 -19.24 9.66
CA VAL A 307 19.71 -18.70 10.47
C VAL A 307 21.07 -19.21 9.98
N LYS A 308 21.15 -20.44 9.47
CA LYS A 308 22.37 -20.96 8.83
C LYS A 308 22.58 -20.32 7.47
N TYR A 309 21.53 -20.18 6.67
CA TYR A 309 21.59 -19.63 5.32
C TYR A 309 22.04 -18.17 5.31
N VAL A 310 21.46 -17.32 6.16
CA VAL A 310 21.81 -15.89 6.22
C VAL A 310 23.28 -15.65 6.56
N ARG A 311 23.93 -16.56 7.32
CA ARG A 311 25.35 -16.46 7.67
C ARG A 311 26.30 -16.64 6.48
N SER A 312 25.85 -17.30 5.41
CA SER A 312 26.65 -17.52 4.20
C SER A 312 26.33 -16.55 3.07
N GLN A 313 25.43 -15.59 3.31
CA GLN A 313 24.97 -14.62 2.31
C GLN A 313 25.37 -13.20 2.71
N THR A 314 25.48 -12.31 1.72
CA THR A 314 25.94 -10.92 1.91
C THR A 314 24.83 -9.89 1.74
N LYS A 315 23.86 -10.15 0.84
CA LYS A 315 22.74 -9.25 0.54
C LYS A 315 21.44 -10.04 0.39
N ILE A 316 20.59 -9.97 1.41
CA ILE A 316 19.28 -10.61 1.45
C ILE A 316 18.19 -9.54 1.50
N CYS A 317 17.18 -9.76 0.67
CA CYS A 317 15.85 -9.16 0.81
C CYS A 317 14.91 -10.23 1.36
N MET A 318 14.45 -10.07 2.60
CA MET A 318 13.56 -11.02 3.25
C MET A 318 12.11 -10.57 3.12
N VAL A 319 11.24 -11.44 2.62
CA VAL A 319 9.79 -11.19 2.46
C VAL A 319 9.01 -11.99 3.48
N VAL A 320 8.13 -11.33 4.23
CA VAL A 320 7.25 -11.95 5.23
C VAL A 320 5.79 -11.61 4.95
N LEU A 321 4.89 -12.54 5.29
CA LEU A 321 3.45 -12.33 5.18
C LEU A 321 2.92 -11.73 6.48
N ASP A 322 2.64 -10.42 6.46
CA ASP A 322 2.20 -9.63 7.64
C ASP A 322 3.25 -9.51 8.77
N TYR A 323 3.11 -8.47 9.61
CA TYR A 323 4.07 -8.13 10.67
C TYR A 323 4.24 -9.27 11.68
N ALA A 324 3.12 -9.80 12.19
CA ALA A 324 3.13 -10.95 13.09
C ALA A 324 3.55 -12.26 12.38
N GLY A 325 3.70 -12.24 11.05
CA GLY A 325 4.32 -13.31 10.29
C GLY A 325 5.83 -13.42 10.53
N LEU A 326 6.49 -12.32 10.90
CA LEU A 326 7.86 -12.34 11.40
C LEU A 326 7.87 -12.56 12.92
N SER A 327 7.49 -11.53 13.68
CA SER A 327 7.44 -11.54 15.15
C SER A 327 6.58 -10.36 15.62
N THR A 328 6.08 -10.45 16.84
CA THR A 328 5.42 -9.32 17.53
C THR A 328 6.28 -8.72 18.63
N ASP A 329 7.52 -9.22 18.77
CA ASP A 329 8.51 -8.73 19.72
C ASP A 329 9.53 -7.88 18.95
N GLU A 330 9.43 -6.56 19.13
CA GLU A 330 10.28 -5.57 18.47
C GLU A 330 11.76 -5.69 18.88
N GLU A 331 12.02 -6.00 20.14
CA GLU A 331 13.37 -6.20 20.67
C GLU A 331 14.00 -7.47 20.09
N ASP A 332 13.21 -8.53 19.94
CA ASP A 332 13.67 -9.76 19.29
C ASP A 332 13.90 -9.58 17.79
N ILE A 333 13.08 -8.77 17.09
CA ILE A 333 13.34 -8.43 15.67
C ILE A 333 14.63 -7.63 15.55
N LYS A 334 14.82 -6.62 16.40
CA LYS A 334 16.04 -5.82 16.46
C LYS A 334 17.25 -6.72 16.69
N LYS A 335 17.18 -7.61 17.69
CA LYS A 335 18.23 -8.59 17.97
C LYS A 335 18.43 -9.52 16.78
N PHE A 336 17.39 -10.05 16.15
CA PHE A 336 17.54 -10.95 15.01
C PHE A 336 18.25 -10.28 13.82
N LEU A 337 17.85 -9.05 13.48
CA LEU A 337 18.46 -8.29 12.41
C LEU A 337 19.90 -7.85 12.76
N CYS A 338 20.21 -7.57 14.04
CA CYS A 338 21.56 -7.19 14.46
C CYS A 338 22.51 -8.40 14.72
N LYS A 339 22.01 -9.48 15.34
CA LYS A 339 22.78 -10.61 15.93
C LYS A 339 23.20 -11.65 14.91
N LEU A 340 22.67 -11.62 13.69
CA LEU A 340 23.01 -12.61 12.66
C LEU A 340 24.48 -12.53 12.17
N ILE A 341 25.30 -11.65 12.74
CA ILE A 341 26.76 -11.61 12.57
C ILE A 341 27.43 -11.59 13.94
N LYS A 342 28.47 -12.42 14.09
CA LYS A 342 29.17 -12.70 15.34
C LYS A 342 29.65 -11.42 16.04
N GLY A 343 29.23 -11.25 17.29
CA GLY A 343 30.07 -10.75 18.40
C GLY A 343 30.30 -9.24 18.52
N LEU A 344 30.06 -8.44 17.50
CA LEU A 344 30.07 -6.97 17.62
C LEU A 344 28.87 -6.39 16.90
N PHE A 345 28.32 -5.31 17.45
CA PHE A 345 27.42 -4.38 16.78
C PHE A 345 28.09 -3.81 15.52
N SER A 346 28.25 -4.61 14.47
CA SER A 346 28.81 -4.18 13.19
C SER A 346 27.69 -4.02 12.18
N GLU A 347 27.84 -3.00 11.33
CA GLU A 347 26.87 -2.43 10.39
C GLU A 347 26.39 -3.38 9.27
N TYR A 348 26.67 -4.68 9.37
CA TYR A 348 26.70 -5.56 8.22
C TYR A 348 25.69 -6.70 8.17
N SER A 349 24.53 -6.64 8.85
CA SER A 349 23.44 -7.66 8.70
C SER A 349 23.28 -8.16 7.26
N SER A 350 23.30 -9.46 7.02
CA SER A 350 23.08 -10.03 5.67
C SER A 350 21.68 -9.71 5.15
N ILE A 351 20.70 -9.56 6.04
CA ILE A 351 19.37 -9.06 5.71
C ILE A 351 19.45 -7.54 5.66
N LYS A 352 19.42 -7.00 4.44
CA LYS A 352 19.53 -5.55 4.16
C LYS A 352 18.17 -4.92 3.87
N LYS A 353 17.24 -5.70 3.36
CA LYS A 353 15.84 -5.28 3.11
C LYS A 353 14.88 -6.24 3.80
N LEU A 354 13.84 -5.68 4.41
CA LEU A 354 12.72 -6.41 4.97
C LEU A 354 11.44 -5.96 4.28
N VAL A 355 10.74 -6.90 3.67
CA VAL A 355 9.50 -6.67 2.95
C VAL A 355 8.36 -7.32 3.72
N VAL A 356 7.37 -6.52 4.10
CA VAL A 356 6.14 -7.00 4.73
C VAL A 356 5.02 -6.97 3.68
N ASP A 357 4.66 -8.14 3.16
CA ASP A 357 3.56 -8.29 2.21
C ASP A 357 2.22 -8.27 2.96
N LEU A 358 1.47 -7.19 2.73
CA LEU A 358 0.12 -6.96 3.23
C LEU A 358 -0.89 -6.89 2.08
N ILE A 359 -0.52 -7.26 0.85
CA ILE A 359 -1.39 -7.21 -0.33
C ILE A 359 -2.75 -7.89 -0.06
N PRO A 360 -2.83 -9.09 0.53
CA PRO A 360 -4.13 -9.74 0.73
C PRO A 360 -5.08 -8.99 1.70
N THR A 361 -4.56 -8.08 2.53
CA THR A 361 -5.35 -7.32 3.50
C THR A 361 -5.53 -5.86 3.15
N THR A 362 -4.49 -5.23 2.59
CA THR A 362 -4.43 -3.78 2.40
C THR A 362 -4.04 -3.37 0.98
N SER A 363 -3.83 -4.33 0.06
CA SER A 363 -3.25 -4.10 -1.28
C SER A 363 -1.85 -3.46 -1.27
N LYS A 364 -1.18 -3.42 -0.12
CA LYS A 364 0.11 -2.75 0.06
C LYS A 364 1.21 -3.70 0.46
N VAL A 365 2.43 -3.30 0.13
CA VAL A 365 3.66 -3.87 0.64
C VAL A 365 4.43 -2.76 1.32
N THR A 366 5.06 -3.06 2.45
CA THR A 366 6.00 -2.14 3.08
C THR A 366 7.41 -2.69 2.93
N ILE A 367 8.31 -1.87 2.39
CA ILE A 367 9.71 -2.24 2.17
C ILE A 367 10.58 -1.38 3.07
N TYR A 368 11.28 -2.03 3.99
CA TYR A 368 12.20 -1.40 4.91
C TYR A 368 13.64 -1.61 4.46
N ASP A 369 14.43 -0.54 4.49
CA ASP A 369 15.87 -0.67 4.65
C ASP A 369 16.17 -1.01 6.11
N THR A 370 16.88 -2.10 6.38
CA THR A 370 17.12 -2.52 7.76
C THR A 370 17.99 -1.51 8.52
N THR A 371 18.87 -0.76 7.85
CA THR A 371 19.67 0.27 8.51
C THR A 371 18.79 1.41 9.03
N THR A 372 17.85 1.89 8.20
CA THR A 372 16.87 2.93 8.58
C THR A 372 15.83 2.40 9.57
N LEU A 373 15.42 1.13 9.44
CA LEU A 373 14.50 0.51 10.38
C LEU A 373 15.11 0.41 11.79
N LEU A 374 16.42 0.18 11.88
CA LEU A 374 17.15 0.02 13.14
C LEU A 374 17.66 1.34 13.73
N SER A 375 17.69 2.44 12.95
CA SER A 375 18.18 3.74 13.41
C SER A 375 17.23 4.44 14.38
N ASP A 376 15.93 4.21 14.25
CA ASP A 376 14.91 4.74 15.16
C ASP A 376 14.07 3.58 15.74
N PRO A 377 14.11 3.36 17.07
CA PRO A 377 13.29 2.34 17.73
C PRO A 377 11.79 2.43 17.44
N THR A 378 11.26 3.64 17.20
CA THR A 378 9.83 3.84 16.95
C THR A 378 9.35 3.20 15.65
N ASN A 379 10.26 2.99 14.68
CA ASN A 379 9.96 2.33 13.42
C ASN A 379 9.57 0.86 13.60
N LEU A 380 9.99 0.22 14.70
CA LEU A 380 9.65 -1.17 15.00
C LEU A 380 8.30 -1.31 15.73
N ASN A 381 7.71 -0.23 16.23
CA ASN A 381 6.42 -0.26 16.96
C ASN A 381 5.29 -0.86 16.11
N VAL A 382 5.38 -0.77 14.77
CA VAL A 382 4.41 -1.38 13.85
C VAL A 382 4.34 -2.91 13.97
N PHE A 383 5.43 -3.55 14.45
CA PHE A 383 5.47 -4.99 14.70
C PHE A 383 4.78 -5.37 16.01
N ASN A 384 4.62 -4.45 16.96
CA ASN A 384 3.86 -4.64 18.20
C ASN A 384 2.33 -4.61 17.94
N CYS A 385 1.89 -5.41 16.98
CA CYS A 385 0.50 -5.52 16.59
C CYS A 385 -0.22 -6.55 17.48
N ARG A 386 -1.11 -6.08 18.36
CA ARG A 386 -2.02 -6.94 19.16
C ARG A 386 -3.31 -7.30 18.41
N SER A 387 -3.36 -7.07 17.10
CA SER A 387 -4.56 -7.32 16.28
C SER A 387 -4.83 -8.82 16.11
N ALA A 388 -6.10 -9.16 15.88
CA ALA A 388 -6.51 -10.53 15.62
C ALA A 388 -5.72 -11.13 14.43
N THR A 389 -5.39 -12.42 14.50
CA THR A 389 -4.56 -13.10 13.50
C THR A 389 -5.16 -12.97 12.10
N VAL A 390 -4.44 -12.27 11.22
CA VAL A 390 -4.79 -12.11 9.81
C VAL A 390 -4.71 -13.47 9.10
N LYS A 391 -5.66 -13.75 8.20
CA LYS A 391 -5.58 -14.92 7.32
C LYS A 391 -4.49 -14.69 6.26
N ARG A 392 -3.29 -15.18 6.53
CA ARG A 392 -2.11 -15.02 5.64
C ARG A 392 -2.10 -15.96 4.43
N SER A 393 -2.98 -16.95 4.42
CA SER A 393 -3.13 -17.90 3.32
C SER A 393 -4.14 -17.44 2.26
N LEU A 394 -4.49 -16.15 2.21
CA LEU A 394 -5.45 -15.61 1.24
C LEU A 394 -4.75 -15.25 -0.07
#